data_AF-A0A2V9WNB3-F1
#
_entry.id   AF-A0A2V9WNB3-F1
#
_cell.length_a   1.000
_cell.length_b   1.000
_cell.length_c   1.000
_cell.angle_alpha   90.00
_cell.angle_beta   90.00
_cell.angle_gamma   90.00
#
_symmetry.space_group_name_H-M   'P 1'
#
loop_
_entity.id
_entity.type
_entity.pdbx_description
1 polymer ?
#
loop_
_entity_poly.entity_id
_entity_poly.type
_entity_poly.pdbx_seq_one_letter_code
_entity_poly.pdbx_strand_id
1 'polypeptide(L)'
;MSSYSSYAQFLEKFAEKVLRAAGPWERVKDWVTRFARQVKPDVSINMATGEISVSLGKGAGFDPNPIAPDVFALPGELTKNAGFRMAICLDEFQQISQFNGGSVENAIRNQVQEQREVGYVFAGSQPSLMEEMLSAKRPFHKAGPQMFLDKIPAKDWKDSITRQFRKRGRSLDELGLQTLLASADLIPYDVQRIAHELWDYAELKDKRQLDVSDVKSVIESLVTSQSTYYELLWEQLSARQRAALQAIAYRGASEIYSQGVREEFRLGPASSVQKALQSLDSRDILDRYKGNYFFLDPLFPCWIKKKGA
;
A
#
# COMPACT_ATOMS: atom_id res chain seq x y z
N MET A 1 8.17 6.88 -1.56
CA MET A 1 6.91 6.99 -2.31
C MET A 1 6.35 8.38 -2.07
N SER A 2 6.07 9.14 -3.14
CA SER A 2 5.57 10.51 -3.02
C SER A 2 4.06 10.46 -2.81
N SER A 3 3.59 10.78 -1.61
CA SER A 3 2.19 11.11 -1.38
C SER A 3 1.89 12.42 -2.10
N TYR A 4 0.89 12.42 -2.99
CA TYR A 4 0.47 13.64 -3.69
C TYR A 4 -0.42 14.46 -2.76
N SER A 5 0.03 15.67 -2.40
CA SER A 5 -0.67 16.54 -1.46
C SER A 5 -1.90 17.23 -2.06
N SER A 6 -2.06 17.19 -3.39
CA SER A 6 -3.21 17.76 -4.10
C SER A 6 -3.42 17.12 -5.48
N TYR A 7 -4.63 17.26 -6.00
CA TYR A 7 -4.98 16.80 -7.35
C TYR A 7 -4.17 17.51 -8.44
N ALA A 8 -3.91 18.81 -8.28
CA ALA A 8 -3.06 19.55 -9.22
C ALA A 8 -1.63 18.98 -9.27
N GLN A 9 -1.04 18.67 -8.12
CA GLN A 9 0.28 18.05 -8.04
C GLN A 9 0.31 16.66 -8.70
N PHE A 10 -0.77 15.89 -8.57
CA PHE A 10 -0.92 14.62 -9.27
C PHE A 10 -0.91 14.81 -10.79
N LEU A 11 -1.68 15.76 -11.33
CA LEU A 11 -1.71 16.05 -12.77
C LEU A 11 -0.36 16.54 -13.30
N GLU A 12 0.32 17.43 -12.56
CA GLU A 12 1.66 17.91 -12.91
C GLU A 12 2.64 16.75 -13.02
N LYS A 13 2.70 15.90 -11.99
CA LYS A 13 3.62 14.75 -11.96
C LYS A 13 3.28 13.72 -13.01
N PHE A 14 2.00 13.49 -13.27
CA PHE A 14 1.56 12.62 -14.36
C PHE A 14 2.06 13.14 -15.71
N ALA A 15 1.79 14.42 -16.03
CA ALA A 15 2.24 15.05 -17.27
C ALA A 15 3.77 15.02 -17.40
N GLU A 16 4.49 15.40 -16.33
CA GLU A 16 5.96 15.39 -16.25
C GLU A 16 6.54 14.01 -16.63
N LYS A 17 6.01 12.94 -16.02
CA LYS A 17 6.47 11.56 -16.26
C LYS A 17 6.14 11.08 -17.67
N VAL A 18 4.95 11.40 -18.18
CA VAL A 18 4.53 11.01 -19.53
C VAL A 18 5.36 11.72 -20.61
N LEU A 19 5.58 13.04 -20.46
CA LEU A 19 6.40 13.82 -21.39
C LEU A 19 7.85 13.30 -21.40
N ARG A 20 8.41 13.01 -20.22
CA ARG A 20 9.74 12.42 -20.10
C ARG A 20 9.82 11.04 -20.76
N ALA A 21 8.78 10.22 -20.64
CA ALA A 21 8.74 8.88 -21.23
C ALA A 21 8.60 8.90 -22.76
N ALA A 22 7.96 9.92 -23.34
CA ALA A 22 7.78 10.06 -24.78
C ALA A 22 9.08 10.41 -25.54
N GLY A 23 10.08 10.95 -24.83
CA GLY A 23 11.42 11.17 -25.33
C GLY A 23 11.65 12.59 -25.86
N PRO A 24 12.22 12.78 -27.07
CA PRO A 24 12.68 14.09 -27.54
C PRO A 24 11.61 15.17 -27.59
N TRP A 25 12.01 16.43 -27.34
CA TRP A 25 11.15 17.62 -27.37
C TRP A 25 10.27 17.72 -28.63
N GLU A 26 10.82 17.37 -29.79
CA GLU A 26 10.11 17.40 -31.08
C GLU A 26 8.80 16.60 -31.08
N ARG A 27 8.72 15.52 -30.28
CA ARG A 27 7.52 14.69 -30.18
C ARG A 27 6.45 15.28 -29.28
N VAL A 28 6.84 16.14 -28.35
CA VAL A 28 5.94 16.68 -27.31
C VAL A 28 5.60 18.16 -27.52
N LYS A 29 6.38 18.89 -28.34
CA LYS A 29 6.26 20.34 -28.55
C LYS A 29 4.85 20.76 -28.98
N ASP A 30 4.19 19.99 -29.84
CA ASP A 30 2.87 20.33 -30.40
C ASP A 30 1.78 20.24 -29.33
N TRP A 31 1.88 19.22 -28.46
CA TRP A 31 1.01 19.11 -27.30
C TRP A 31 1.27 20.24 -26.31
N VAL A 32 2.54 20.45 -25.92
CA VAL A 32 2.90 21.48 -24.94
C VAL A 32 2.47 22.87 -25.42
N THR A 33 2.63 23.17 -26.71
CA THR A 33 2.21 24.46 -27.28
C THR A 33 0.69 24.64 -27.28
N ARG A 34 -0.09 23.58 -27.57
CA ARG A 34 -1.57 23.62 -27.45
C ARG A 34 -1.99 23.80 -26.00
N PHE A 35 -1.45 22.99 -25.10
CA PHE A 35 -1.75 23.01 -23.68
C PHE A 35 -1.39 24.38 -23.04
N ALA A 36 -0.27 24.96 -23.45
CA ALA A 36 0.17 26.27 -22.97
C ALA A 36 -0.81 27.41 -23.32
N ARG A 37 -1.48 27.32 -24.48
CA ARG A 37 -2.47 28.32 -24.92
C ARG A 37 -3.78 28.24 -24.13
N GLN A 38 -4.15 27.06 -23.64
CA GLN A 38 -5.40 26.85 -22.89
C GLN A 38 -5.26 27.16 -21.41
N VAL A 39 -4.11 26.82 -20.80
CA VAL A 39 -3.99 26.73 -19.34
C VAL A 39 -3.04 27.78 -18.74
N LYS A 40 -2.27 28.51 -19.56
CA LYS A 40 -1.10 29.30 -19.11
C LYS A 40 -0.25 28.58 -18.03
N PRO A 41 0.15 27.32 -18.24
CA PRO A 41 1.05 26.62 -17.34
C PRO A 41 2.46 27.20 -17.44
N ASP A 42 3.19 27.22 -16.33
CA ASP A 42 4.63 27.46 -16.32
C ASP A 42 5.33 26.15 -16.70
N VAL A 43 5.76 26.04 -17.95
CA VAL A 43 6.55 24.89 -18.44
C VAL A 43 8.01 25.31 -18.53
N SER A 44 8.88 24.65 -17.76
CA SER A 44 10.32 24.86 -17.80
C SER A 44 11.01 23.59 -18.27
N ILE A 45 11.99 23.76 -19.16
CA ILE A 45 12.73 22.66 -19.77
C ILE A 45 14.21 22.92 -19.54
N ASN A 46 14.88 22.01 -18.85
CA ASN A 46 16.32 22.04 -18.74
C ASN A 46 16.93 21.27 -19.91
N MET A 47 17.41 22.01 -20.91
CA MET A 47 18.02 21.45 -22.13
C MET A 47 19.32 20.68 -21.88
N ALA A 48 19.98 20.86 -20.73
CA ALA A 48 21.21 20.15 -20.38
C ALA A 48 20.93 18.77 -19.75
N THR A 49 19.82 18.62 -19.02
CA THR A 49 19.45 17.36 -18.34
C THR A 49 18.31 16.61 -19.04
N GLY A 50 17.62 17.25 -19.98
CA GLY A 50 16.40 16.71 -20.60
C GLY A 50 15.21 16.68 -19.64
N GLU A 51 15.30 17.35 -18.48
CA GLU A 51 14.21 17.42 -17.52
C GLU A 51 13.16 18.41 -18.00
N ILE A 52 11.95 17.90 -18.19
CA ILE A 52 10.74 18.68 -18.48
C ILE A 52 10.00 18.80 -17.15
N SER A 53 9.75 20.03 -16.68
CA SER A 53 8.87 20.30 -15.55
C SER A 53 7.65 21.10 -15.99
N VAL A 54 6.48 20.62 -15.60
CA VAL A 54 5.19 21.27 -15.85
C VAL A 54 4.65 21.74 -14.51
N SER A 55 4.37 23.03 -14.37
CA SER A 55 3.67 23.60 -13.22
C SER A 55 2.34 24.20 -13.68
N LEU A 56 1.26 23.72 -13.09
CA LEU A 56 -0.10 24.23 -13.28
C LEU A 56 -0.29 25.42 -12.32
N GLY A 57 -0.99 26.45 -12.78
CA GLY A 57 -0.99 27.81 -12.20
C GLY A 57 -1.02 27.89 -10.67
N LYS A 58 -0.24 28.81 -10.10
CA LYS A 58 -0.19 29.12 -8.67
C LYS A 58 -1.19 30.23 -8.33
N GLY A 59 -2.29 29.87 -7.67
CA GLY A 59 -3.24 30.85 -7.13
C GLY A 59 -4.28 30.20 -6.23
N ALA A 60 -4.70 30.92 -5.18
CA ALA A 60 -5.84 30.52 -4.37
C ALA A 60 -7.11 30.53 -5.25
N GLY A 61 -7.66 29.35 -5.57
CA GLY A 61 -8.83 29.19 -6.44
C GLY A 61 -8.57 28.49 -7.79
N PHE A 62 -7.38 27.94 -8.04
CA PHE A 62 -7.14 27.11 -9.22
C PHE A 62 -7.91 25.78 -9.11
N ASP A 63 -8.84 25.54 -10.04
CA ASP A 63 -9.53 24.26 -10.20
C ASP A 63 -8.84 23.40 -11.27
N PRO A 64 -8.21 22.27 -10.91
CA PRO A 64 -7.58 21.36 -11.86
C PRO A 64 -8.58 20.52 -12.69
N ASN A 65 -9.87 20.45 -12.31
CA ASN A 65 -10.84 19.58 -12.97
C ASN A 65 -11.02 19.81 -14.48
N PRO A 66 -11.10 21.07 -14.99
CA PRO A 66 -11.27 21.32 -16.42
C PRO A 66 -10.08 20.86 -17.27
N ILE A 67 -8.89 20.77 -16.66
CA ILE A 67 -7.61 20.51 -17.34
C ILE A 67 -7.27 19.02 -17.28
N ALA A 68 -7.78 18.31 -16.29
CA ALA A 68 -7.50 16.90 -16.08
C ALA A 68 -7.75 16.00 -17.31
N PRO A 69 -8.87 16.14 -18.06
CA PRO A 69 -9.08 15.33 -19.26
C PRO A 69 -7.96 15.48 -20.30
N ASP A 70 -7.47 16.70 -20.53
CA ASP A 70 -6.38 16.96 -21.49
C ASP A 70 -5.06 16.35 -21.02
N VAL A 71 -4.78 16.40 -19.72
CA VAL A 71 -3.60 15.76 -19.11
C VAL A 71 -3.68 14.24 -19.20
N PHE A 72 -4.86 13.64 -18.95
CA PHE A 72 -5.04 12.20 -19.07
C PHE A 72 -5.10 11.71 -20.51
N ALA A 73 -5.47 12.55 -21.48
CA ALA A 73 -5.44 12.27 -22.91
C ALA A 73 -4.02 12.22 -23.48
N LEU A 74 -3.07 12.94 -22.85
CA LEU A 74 -1.68 13.09 -23.29
C LEU A 74 -1.00 11.79 -23.76
N PRO A 75 -1.02 10.67 -23.00
CA PRO A 75 -0.32 9.46 -23.42
C PRO A 75 -0.85 8.90 -24.74
N GLY A 76 -2.17 8.94 -24.92
CA GLY A 76 -2.84 8.55 -26.16
C GLY A 76 -2.46 9.44 -27.33
N GLU A 77 -2.46 10.76 -27.13
CA GLU A 77 -2.08 11.71 -28.17
C GLU A 77 -0.61 11.54 -28.61
N LEU A 78 0.30 11.28 -27.67
CA LEU A 78 1.72 11.10 -27.98
C LEU A 78 2.04 9.76 -28.64
N THR A 79 1.27 8.71 -28.36
CA THR A 79 1.48 7.38 -28.96
C THR A 79 0.77 7.24 -30.30
N LYS A 80 -0.31 8.01 -30.54
CA LYS A 80 -1.07 8.00 -31.78
C LYS A 80 -0.19 8.38 -32.96
N ASN A 81 -0.02 7.44 -33.90
CA ASN A 81 0.80 7.58 -35.11
C ASN A 81 2.30 7.80 -34.87
N ALA A 82 2.80 7.64 -33.63
CA ALA A 82 4.20 7.90 -33.29
C ALA A 82 5.12 6.67 -33.39
N GLY A 83 4.55 5.49 -33.69
CA GLY A 83 5.30 4.25 -33.89
C GLY A 83 5.84 3.61 -32.60
N PHE A 84 5.35 4.02 -31.44
CA PHE A 84 5.70 3.42 -30.14
C PHE A 84 4.48 3.26 -29.24
N ARG A 85 4.61 2.35 -28.26
CA ARG A 85 3.61 2.09 -27.21
C ARG A 85 4.10 2.59 -25.87
N MET A 86 3.18 2.93 -24.98
CA MET A 86 3.49 3.39 -23.64
C MET A 86 2.87 2.47 -22.59
N ALA A 87 3.57 2.27 -21.47
CA ALA A 87 3.01 1.63 -20.29
C ALA A 87 2.97 2.64 -19.14
N ILE A 88 1.83 2.76 -18.47
CA ILE A 88 1.62 3.64 -17.33
C ILE A 88 1.29 2.79 -16.12
N CYS A 89 2.14 2.89 -15.08
CA CYS A 89 1.92 2.24 -13.80
C CYS A 89 1.52 3.31 -12.78
N LEU A 90 0.29 3.24 -12.28
CA LEU A 90 -0.18 4.05 -11.18
C LEU A 90 -0.16 3.19 -9.92
N ASP A 91 0.81 3.45 -9.07
CA ASP A 91 0.94 2.83 -7.76
C ASP A 91 0.12 3.60 -6.71
N GLU A 92 -0.31 2.92 -5.66
CA GLU A 92 -1.23 3.45 -4.65
C GLU A 92 -2.49 4.11 -5.25
N PHE A 93 -3.03 3.49 -6.29
CA PHE A 93 -4.12 4.03 -7.09
C PHE A 93 -5.35 4.39 -6.26
N GLN A 94 -5.62 3.67 -5.18
CA GLN A 94 -6.73 3.95 -4.26
C GLN A 94 -6.67 5.32 -3.58
N GLN A 95 -5.51 5.98 -3.56
CA GLN A 95 -5.40 7.35 -3.06
C GLN A 95 -6.15 8.36 -3.93
N ILE A 96 -6.41 8.07 -5.21
CA ILE A 96 -7.12 9.02 -6.08
C ILE A 96 -8.55 9.32 -5.61
N SER A 97 -9.18 8.41 -4.87
CA SER A 97 -10.53 8.60 -4.34
C SER A 97 -10.59 9.72 -3.29
N GLN A 98 -9.44 10.13 -2.73
CA GLN A 98 -9.33 11.25 -1.80
C GLN A 98 -9.39 12.61 -2.52
N PHE A 99 -9.06 12.65 -3.81
CA PHE A 99 -9.16 13.86 -4.63
C PHE A 99 -10.62 14.08 -5.06
N ASN A 100 -11.40 14.81 -4.26
CA ASN A 100 -12.72 15.36 -4.62
C ASN A 100 -13.69 14.38 -5.35
N GLY A 101 -14.04 13.28 -4.68
CA GLY A 101 -15.36 12.65 -4.81
C GLY A 101 -15.78 12.18 -6.20
N GLY A 102 -15.00 11.30 -6.84
CA GLY A 102 -15.43 10.48 -7.98
C GLY A 102 -15.31 11.09 -9.38
N SER A 103 -15.09 12.41 -9.52
CA SER A 103 -14.85 13.03 -10.84
C SER A 103 -13.53 12.58 -11.47
N VAL A 104 -12.49 12.40 -10.65
CA VAL A 104 -11.14 12.00 -11.09
C VAL A 104 -11.13 10.58 -11.65
N GLU A 105 -11.76 9.63 -10.94
CA GLU A 105 -11.87 8.25 -11.40
C GLU A 105 -12.54 8.18 -12.78
N ASN A 106 -13.62 8.94 -12.98
CA ASN A 106 -14.31 9.04 -14.27
C ASN A 106 -13.43 9.68 -15.36
N ALA A 107 -12.72 10.77 -15.03
CA ALA A 107 -11.83 11.45 -15.98
C ALA A 107 -10.72 10.53 -16.48
N ILE A 108 -10.07 9.79 -15.58
CA ILE A 108 -9.04 8.80 -15.94
C ILE A 108 -9.66 7.69 -16.77
N ARG A 109 -10.77 7.09 -16.30
CA ARG A 109 -11.43 5.96 -16.97
C ARG A 109 -11.84 6.29 -18.40
N ASN A 110 -12.39 7.48 -18.62
CA ASN A 110 -12.84 7.96 -19.92
C ASN A 110 -11.69 8.07 -20.92
N GLN A 111 -10.51 8.49 -20.47
CA GLN A 111 -9.34 8.58 -21.34
C GLN A 111 -8.70 7.21 -21.58
N VAL A 112 -8.49 6.42 -20.51
CA VAL A 112 -7.85 5.10 -20.58
C VAL A 112 -8.51 4.17 -21.62
N GLN A 113 -9.84 4.20 -21.74
CA GLN A 113 -10.57 3.29 -22.64
C GLN A 113 -10.35 3.56 -24.13
N GLU A 114 -9.95 4.79 -24.49
CA GLU A 114 -9.76 5.22 -25.87
C GLU A 114 -8.30 5.01 -26.35
N GLN A 115 -7.37 4.80 -25.42
CA GLN A 115 -5.92 4.79 -25.67
C GLN A 115 -5.39 3.39 -25.97
N ARG A 116 -5.61 2.90 -27.19
CA ARG A 116 -5.24 1.53 -27.61
C ARG A 116 -3.74 1.23 -27.59
N GLU A 117 -2.88 2.24 -27.74
CA GLU A 117 -1.41 2.09 -27.74
C GLU A 117 -0.80 2.28 -26.34
N VAL A 118 -1.64 2.42 -25.31
CA VAL A 118 -1.21 2.65 -23.92
C VAL A 118 -1.70 1.50 -23.03
N GLY A 119 -0.77 0.78 -22.39
CA GLY A 119 -1.07 -0.21 -21.37
C GLY A 119 -1.10 0.44 -19.98
N TYR A 120 -2.10 0.08 -19.17
CA TYR A 120 -2.25 0.61 -17.81
C TYR A 120 -2.13 -0.49 -16.76
N VAL A 121 -1.37 -0.22 -15.71
CA VAL A 121 -1.30 -1.01 -14.48
C VAL A 121 -1.73 -0.12 -13.33
N PHE A 122 -2.81 -0.50 -12.66
CA PHE A 122 -3.28 0.16 -11.43
C PHE A 122 -2.97 -0.77 -10.26
N ALA A 123 -2.08 -0.34 -9.37
CA ALA A 123 -1.63 -1.10 -8.20
C ALA A 123 -2.01 -0.37 -6.91
N GLY A 124 -2.20 -1.12 -5.83
CA GLY A 124 -2.54 -0.58 -4.52
C GLY A 124 -2.23 -1.59 -3.42
N SER A 125 -1.79 -1.09 -2.27
CA SER A 125 -1.39 -1.92 -1.12
C SER A 125 -2.56 -2.35 -0.22
N GLN A 126 -3.74 -1.77 -0.42
CA GLN A 126 -4.96 -2.04 0.36
C GLN A 126 -5.98 -2.83 -0.46
N PRO A 127 -6.04 -4.17 -0.29
CA PRO A 127 -7.02 -5.04 -0.94
C PRO A 127 -8.46 -4.53 -0.89
N SER A 128 -8.92 -4.11 0.28
CA SER A 128 -10.31 -3.70 0.50
C SER A 128 -10.68 -2.44 -0.29
N LEU A 129 -9.80 -1.44 -0.35
CA LEU A 129 -10.01 -0.24 -1.16
C LEU A 129 -9.93 -0.56 -2.66
N MET A 130 -8.98 -1.39 -3.08
CA MET A 130 -8.89 -1.81 -4.49
C MET A 130 -10.14 -2.58 -4.93
N GLU A 131 -10.68 -3.48 -4.10
CA GLU A 131 -11.95 -4.16 -4.35
C GLU A 131 -13.12 -3.18 -4.47
N GLU A 132 -13.19 -2.17 -3.59
CA GLU A 132 -14.23 -1.15 -3.64
C GLU A 132 -14.19 -0.38 -4.97
N MET A 133 -13.02 0.07 -5.40
CA MET A 133 -12.82 0.81 -6.66
C MET A 133 -13.23 0.01 -7.90
N LEU A 134 -13.17 -1.32 -7.82
CA LEU A 134 -13.51 -2.22 -8.91
C LEU A 134 -14.96 -2.73 -8.83
N SER A 135 -15.72 -2.33 -7.81
CA SER A 135 -17.13 -2.72 -7.63
C SER A 135 -18.06 -2.18 -8.71
N ALA A 136 -19.20 -2.84 -8.92
CA ALA A 136 -20.13 -2.57 -10.03
C ALA A 136 -20.63 -1.11 -10.16
N LYS A 137 -20.55 -0.32 -9.08
CA LYS A 137 -21.00 1.08 -9.05
C LYS A 137 -19.88 2.09 -9.34
N ARG A 138 -18.63 1.64 -9.48
CA ARG A 138 -17.45 2.48 -9.66
C ARG A 138 -16.99 2.53 -11.12
N PRO A 139 -16.32 3.61 -11.56
CA PRO A 139 -15.90 3.79 -12.95
C PRO A 139 -14.96 2.70 -13.47
N PHE A 140 -14.13 2.14 -12.58
CA PHE A 140 -13.15 1.09 -12.91
C PHE A 140 -13.71 -0.33 -12.89
N HIS A 141 -15.03 -0.50 -12.72
CA HIS A 141 -15.66 -1.80 -12.87
C HIS A 141 -15.35 -2.41 -14.23
N LYS A 142 -14.77 -3.62 -14.23
CA LYS A 142 -14.32 -4.34 -15.43
C LYS A 142 -13.33 -3.55 -16.31
N ALA A 143 -12.53 -2.66 -15.73
CA ALA A 143 -11.52 -1.90 -16.47
C ALA A 143 -10.40 -2.78 -17.04
N GLY A 144 -10.16 -3.98 -16.47
CA GLY A 144 -9.19 -4.93 -16.97
C GLY A 144 -9.13 -6.21 -16.12
N PRO A 145 -8.23 -7.15 -16.47
CA PRO A 145 -7.94 -8.30 -15.64
C PRO A 145 -7.48 -7.87 -14.26
N GLN A 146 -8.00 -8.54 -13.23
CA GLN A 146 -7.61 -8.31 -11.85
C GLN A 146 -6.54 -9.34 -11.45
N MET A 147 -5.46 -8.88 -10.85
CA MET A 147 -4.44 -9.74 -10.27
C MET A 147 -4.32 -9.41 -8.79
N PHE A 148 -4.61 -10.40 -7.96
CA PHE A 148 -4.42 -10.31 -6.53
C PHE A 148 -3.10 -11.00 -6.16
N LEU A 149 -2.19 -10.25 -5.52
CA LEU A 149 -0.92 -10.80 -5.06
C LEU A 149 -1.12 -11.40 -3.67
N ASP A 150 -1.14 -12.73 -3.62
CA ASP A 150 -1.19 -13.47 -2.35
C ASP A 150 0.11 -13.29 -1.56
N LYS A 151 0.01 -13.50 -0.24
CA LYS A 151 1.19 -13.62 0.64
C LYS A 151 2.13 -14.70 0.11
N ILE A 152 3.44 -14.42 0.15
CA ILE A 152 4.46 -15.39 -0.27
C ILE A 152 4.35 -16.65 0.61
N PRO A 153 4.27 -17.86 0.02
CA PRO A 153 4.14 -19.10 0.77
C PRO A 153 5.27 -19.28 1.80
N ALA A 154 4.93 -19.81 2.97
CA ALA A 154 5.88 -20.03 4.05
C ALA A 154 7.10 -20.88 3.62
N LYS A 155 6.91 -21.84 2.70
CA LYS A 155 7.99 -22.67 2.17
C LYS A 155 9.06 -21.84 1.47
N ASP A 156 8.66 -20.91 0.60
CA ASP A 156 9.59 -20.08 -0.17
C ASP A 156 10.39 -19.16 0.76
N TRP A 157 9.75 -18.66 1.82
CA TRP A 157 10.42 -17.93 2.89
C TRP A 157 11.43 -18.78 3.66
N LYS A 158 11.04 -19.99 4.11
CA LYS A 158 11.95 -20.91 4.80
C LYS A 158 13.20 -21.17 3.96
N ASP A 159 13.00 -21.54 2.70
CA ASP A 159 14.08 -21.82 1.76
C ASP A 159 14.99 -20.59 1.57
N SER A 160 14.43 -19.39 1.44
CA SER A 160 15.18 -18.15 1.29
C SER A 160 15.99 -17.80 2.55
N ILE A 161 15.34 -17.78 3.71
CA ILE A 161 15.96 -17.44 5.00
C ILE A 161 17.07 -18.44 5.34
N THR A 162 16.80 -19.75 5.23
CA THR A 162 17.80 -20.78 5.49
C THR A 162 19.01 -20.64 4.57
N ARG A 163 18.82 -20.37 3.27
CA ARG A 163 19.95 -20.13 2.35
C ARG A 163 20.77 -18.92 2.76
N GLN A 164 20.14 -17.82 3.17
CA GLN A 164 20.84 -16.61 3.58
C GLN A 164 21.66 -16.86 4.85
N PHE A 165 21.07 -17.44 5.90
CA PHE A 165 21.76 -17.80 7.16
C PHE A 165 22.97 -18.72 6.92
N ARG A 166 22.84 -19.70 6.03
CA ARG A 166 23.93 -20.62 5.69
C ARG A 166 25.15 -19.93 5.05
N LYS A 167 24.98 -18.80 4.35
CA LYS A 167 26.11 -18.08 3.73
C LYS A 167 27.17 -17.61 4.74
N ARG A 168 26.80 -17.47 6.02
CA ARG A 168 27.74 -17.16 7.12
C ARG A 168 27.89 -18.32 8.11
N GLY A 169 27.55 -19.54 7.71
CA GLY A 169 27.64 -20.71 8.59
C GLY A 169 26.65 -20.68 9.76
N ARG A 170 25.53 -19.96 9.61
CA ARG A 170 24.44 -19.95 10.60
C ARG A 170 23.29 -20.85 10.19
N SER A 171 22.53 -21.33 11.17
CA SER A 171 21.31 -22.09 10.98
C SER A 171 20.25 -21.64 11.96
N LEU A 172 19.00 -21.55 11.51
CA LEU A 172 17.82 -21.39 12.33
C LEU A 172 17.04 -22.72 12.29
N ASP A 173 16.63 -23.22 13.45
CA ASP A 173 15.84 -24.45 13.53
C ASP A 173 14.43 -24.28 12.93
N GLU A 174 13.77 -25.40 12.64
CA GLU A 174 12.47 -25.41 11.97
C GLU A 174 11.39 -24.71 12.80
N LEU A 175 11.41 -24.89 14.13
CA LEU A 175 10.46 -24.23 15.03
C LEU A 175 10.70 -22.72 15.10
N GLY A 176 11.95 -22.26 15.06
CA GLY A 176 12.32 -20.86 14.99
C GLY A 176 11.87 -20.21 13.68
N LEU A 177 12.07 -20.88 12.55
CA LEU A 177 11.52 -20.44 11.25
C LEU A 177 10.00 -20.33 11.29
N GLN A 178 9.30 -21.33 11.82
CA GLN A 178 7.84 -21.29 11.97
C GLN A 178 7.39 -20.14 12.87
N THR A 179 8.08 -19.92 13.98
CA THR A 179 7.78 -18.81 14.91
C THR A 179 7.96 -17.47 14.23
N LEU A 180 9.07 -17.25 13.53
CA LEU A 180 9.34 -16.01 12.79
C LEU A 180 8.24 -15.72 11.77
N LEU A 181 7.91 -16.71 10.95
CA LEU A 181 6.92 -16.56 9.87
C LEU A 181 5.50 -16.36 10.40
N ALA A 182 5.13 -17.05 11.48
CA ALA A 182 3.85 -16.85 12.14
C ALA A 182 3.73 -15.45 12.76
N SER A 183 4.81 -14.96 13.39
CA SER A 183 4.84 -13.62 14.00
C SER A 183 4.85 -12.48 12.99
N ALA A 184 5.33 -12.72 11.77
CA ALA A 184 5.26 -11.76 10.66
C ALA A 184 3.95 -11.86 9.85
N ASP A 185 3.09 -12.85 10.14
CA ASP A 185 1.89 -13.16 9.34
C ASP A 185 2.17 -13.29 7.83
N LEU A 186 3.39 -13.72 7.46
CA LEU A 186 3.91 -13.79 6.08
C LEU A 186 3.88 -12.46 5.30
N ILE A 187 3.77 -11.32 5.97
CA ILE A 187 3.87 -9.99 5.35
C ILE A 187 5.35 -9.78 4.96
N PRO A 188 5.68 -9.54 3.67
CA PRO A 188 7.07 -9.57 3.22
C PRO A 188 8.00 -8.62 3.96
N TYR A 189 7.53 -7.40 4.27
CA TYR A 189 8.28 -6.42 5.04
C TYR A 189 8.63 -6.97 6.44
N ASP A 190 7.64 -7.49 7.18
CA ASP A 190 7.83 -7.99 8.54
C ASP A 190 8.66 -9.28 8.59
N VAL A 191 8.50 -10.19 7.62
CA VAL A 191 9.34 -11.38 7.53
C VAL A 191 10.81 -10.98 7.35
N GLN A 192 11.08 -10.04 6.45
CA GLN A 192 12.43 -9.54 6.20
C GLN A 192 12.98 -8.79 7.41
N ARG A 193 12.17 -7.95 8.05
CA ARG A 193 12.55 -7.18 9.25
C ARG A 193 12.94 -8.13 10.38
N ILE A 194 12.09 -9.08 10.76
CA ILE A 194 12.39 -10.02 11.84
C ILE A 194 13.61 -10.88 11.48
N ALA A 195 13.73 -11.34 10.23
CA ALA A 195 14.89 -12.13 9.80
C ALA A 195 16.21 -11.34 9.83
N HIS A 196 16.17 -10.05 9.47
CA HIS A 196 17.32 -9.16 9.52
C HIS A 196 17.75 -8.89 10.96
N GLU A 197 16.80 -8.59 11.84
CA GLU A 197 17.09 -8.34 13.27
C GLU A 197 17.60 -9.60 13.96
N LEU A 198 17.07 -10.77 13.58
CA LEU A 198 17.58 -12.06 14.05
C LEU A 198 19.01 -12.33 13.55
N TRP A 199 19.31 -11.92 12.33
CA TRP A 199 20.65 -11.99 11.78
C TRP A 199 21.63 -11.12 12.58
N ASP A 200 21.27 -9.85 12.82
CA ASP A 200 22.11 -8.92 13.57
C ASP A 200 22.30 -9.36 15.02
N TYR A 201 21.25 -9.87 15.65
CA TYR A 201 21.33 -10.55 16.94
C TYR A 201 22.33 -11.71 16.92
N ALA A 202 22.33 -12.53 15.87
CA ALA A 202 23.26 -13.65 15.72
C ALA A 202 24.71 -13.19 15.51
N GLU A 203 24.92 -12.10 14.76
CA GLU A 203 26.24 -11.46 14.57
C GLU A 203 26.78 -10.93 15.90
N LEU A 204 25.98 -10.12 16.61
CA LEU A 204 26.39 -9.50 17.88
C LEU A 204 26.72 -10.51 18.97
N LYS A 205 26.05 -11.66 18.97
CA LYS A 205 26.29 -12.75 19.95
C LYS A 205 27.27 -13.82 19.46
N ASP A 206 27.80 -13.69 18.24
CA ASP A 206 28.58 -14.74 17.55
C ASP A 206 27.90 -16.12 17.61
N LYS A 207 26.56 -16.15 17.51
CA LYS A 207 25.76 -17.37 17.63
C LYS A 207 25.57 -18.00 16.24
N ARG A 208 25.95 -19.27 16.09
CA ARG A 208 25.80 -20.03 14.83
C ARG A 208 24.49 -20.80 14.72
N GLN A 209 23.97 -21.30 15.84
CA GLN A 209 22.72 -22.06 15.87
C GLN A 209 21.68 -21.25 16.61
N LEU A 210 20.63 -20.87 15.89
CA LEU A 210 19.51 -20.11 16.40
C LEU A 210 18.28 -20.99 16.58
N ASP A 211 17.50 -20.66 17.60
CA ASP A 211 16.31 -21.39 17.99
C ASP A 211 15.11 -20.45 18.25
N VAL A 212 13.99 -21.03 18.66
CA VAL A 212 12.75 -20.30 19.00
C VAL A 212 12.98 -19.20 20.05
N SER A 213 13.87 -19.41 21.02
CA SER A 213 14.11 -18.44 22.10
C SER A 213 14.82 -17.18 21.58
N ASP A 214 15.72 -17.32 20.61
CA ASP A 214 16.36 -16.18 19.96
C ASP A 214 15.34 -15.37 19.15
N VAL A 215 14.47 -16.06 18.39
CA VAL A 215 13.40 -15.43 17.62
C VAL A 215 12.46 -14.65 18.54
N LYS A 216 12.03 -15.25 19.66
CA LYS A 216 11.19 -14.57 20.65
C LYS A 216 11.88 -13.36 21.27
N SER A 217 13.18 -13.45 21.56
CA SER A 217 13.95 -12.33 22.11
C SER A 217 14.01 -11.16 21.13
N VAL A 218 14.21 -11.43 19.85
CA VAL A 218 14.23 -10.42 18.78
C VAL A 218 12.86 -9.78 18.60
N ILE A 219 11.80 -10.59 18.56
CA ILE A 219 10.41 -10.10 18.48
C ILE A 219 10.09 -9.20 19.68
N GLU A 220 10.48 -9.61 20.89
CA GLU A 220 10.26 -8.81 22.10
C GLU A 220 11.01 -7.48 22.03
N SER A 221 12.25 -7.49 21.55
CA SER A 221 13.02 -6.25 21.33
C SER A 221 12.32 -5.34 20.32
N LEU A 222 11.86 -5.89 19.19
CA LEU A 222 11.12 -5.14 18.17
C LEU A 222 9.82 -4.54 18.70
N VAL A 223 9.02 -5.33 19.43
CA VAL A 223 7.79 -4.88 20.08
C VAL A 223 8.10 -3.76 21.09
N THR A 224 9.17 -3.92 21.87
CA THR A 224 9.58 -2.91 22.87
C THR A 224 10.04 -1.62 22.19
N SER A 225 10.77 -1.71 21.08
CA SER A 225 11.22 -0.52 20.31
C SER A 225 10.05 0.31 19.76
N GLN A 226 8.90 -0.32 19.53
CA GLN A 226 7.69 0.31 18.99
C GLN A 226 6.65 0.63 20.08
N SER A 227 6.96 0.40 21.36
CA SER A 227 5.96 0.49 22.44
C SER A 227 5.31 1.86 22.52
N THR A 228 6.08 2.94 22.40
CA THR A 228 5.55 4.33 22.44
C THR A 228 4.54 4.58 21.32
N TYR A 229 4.81 4.06 20.11
CA TYR A 229 3.88 4.17 18.99
C TYR A 229 2.59 3.38 19.26
N TYR A 230 2.71 2.15 19.75
CA TYR A 230 1.55 1.33 20.09
C TYR A 230 0.73 1.88 21.25
N GLU A 231 1.36 2.52 22.24
CA GLU A 231 0.69 3.21 23.33
C GLU A 231 -0.17 4.37 22.82
N LEU A 232 0.40 5.24 21.99
CA LEU A 232 -0.32 6.34 21.38
C LEU A 232 -1.49 5.85 20.52
N LEU A 233 -1.26 4.83 19.69
CA LEU A 233 -2.30 4.21 18.88
C LEU A 233 -3.42 3.67 19.78
N TRP A 234 -3.06 2.91 20.82
CA TRP A 234 -3.99 2.31 21.76
C TRP A 234 -4.83 3.34 22.52
N GLU A 235 -4.22 4.46 22.94
CA GLU A 235 -4.90 5.55 23.65
C GLU A 235 -6.03 6.18 22.83
N GLN A 236 -5.87 6.26 21.51
CA GLN A 236 -6.86 6.80 20.59
C GLN A 236 -8.02 5.84 20.28
N LEU A 237 -7.97 4.60 20.76
CA LEU A 237 -9.00 3.58 20.57
C LEU A 237 -10.03 3.62 21.69
N SER A 238 -11.31 3.51 21.30
CA SER A 238 -12.41 3.28 22.22
C SER A 238 -12.30 1.90 22.89
N ALA A 239 -12.97 1.73 24.04
CA ALA A 239 -13.00 0.45 24.75
C ALA A 239 -13.47 -0.73 23.86
N ARG A 240 -14.44 -0.48 22.97
CA ARG A 240 -14.94 -1.51 22.04
C ARG A 240 -13.92 -1.90 20.99
N GLN A 241 -13.18 -0.93 20.44
CA GLN A 241 -12.10 -1.21 19.48
C GLN A 241 -10.97 -1.98 20.15
N ARG A 242 -10.55 -1.58 21.36
CA ARG A 242 -9.55 -2.30 22.15
C ARG A 242 -9.97 -3.75 22.42
N ALA A 243 -11.22 -3.97 22.83
CA ALA A 243 -11.76 -5.31 23.08
C ALA A 243 -11.78 -6.16 21.80
N ALA A 244 -12.15 -5.58 20.66
CA ALA A 244 -12.12 -6.28 19.37
C ALA A 244 -10.68 -6.67 18.96
N LEU A 245 -9.71 -5.76 19.11
CA LEU A 245 -8.31 -6.06 18.83
C LEU A 245 -7.74 -7.13 19.77
N GLN A 246 -8.09 -7.09 21.07
CA GLN A 246 -7.74 -8.15 22.01
C GLN A 246 -8.30 -9.49 21.57
N ALA A 247 -9.59 -9.55 21.24
CA ALA A 247 -10.23 -10.78 20.77
C ALA A 247 -9.52 -11.35 19.53
N ILE A 248 -9.21 -10.51 18.52
CA ILE A 248 -8.48 -10.96 17.32
C ILE A 248 -7.05 -11.41 17.69
N ALA A 249 -6.36 -10.69 18.58
CA ALA A 249 -5.00 -11.05 18.98
C ALA A 249 -4.97 -12.44 19.65
N TYR A 250 -5.90 -12.73 20.57
CA TYR A 250 -5.90 -13.99 21.35
C TYR A 250 -6.57 -15.17 20.64
N ARG A 251 -7.65 -14.96 19.89
CA ARG A 251 -8.48 -16.02 19.29
C ARG A 251 -8.39 -16.09 17.76
N GLY A 252 -7.81 -15.09 17.12
CA GLY A 252 -7.81 -14.95 15.66
C GLY A 252 -9.11 -14.34 15.13
N ALA A 253 -9.08 -13.91 13.87
CA ALA A 253 -10.20 -13.18 13.25
C ALA A 253 -11.39 -14.07 12.86
N SER A 254 -11.19 -15.37 12.64
CA SER A 254 -12.24 -16.29 12.18
C SER A 254 -13.35 -16.49 13.20
N GLU A 255 -13.04 -16.40 14.50
CA GLU A 255 -13.98 -16.67 15.59
C GLU A 255 -14.61 -15.40 16.19
N ILE A 256 -14.29 -14.22 15.65
CA ILE A 256 -14.61 -12.91 16.26
C ILE A 256 -16.12 -12.67 16.48
N TYR A 257 -16.97 -13.32 15.68
CA TYR A 257 -18.43 -13.22 15.78
C TYR A 257 -19.07 -14.33 16.63
N SER A 258 -18.31 -15.35 17.02
CA SER A 258 -18.82 -16.46 17.83
C SER A 258 -19.36 -15.95 19.17
N GLN A 259 -20.37 -16.63 19.71
CA GLN A 259 -20.93 -16.24 21.01
C GLN A 259 -19.88 -16.30 22.12
N GLY A 260 -19.06 -17.36 22.15
CA GLY A 260 -18.00 -17.52 23.15
C GLY A 260 -17.01 -16.36 23.17
N VAL A 261 -16.47 -15.96 22.01
CA VAL A 261 -15.52 -14.84 21.91
C VAL A 261 -16.19 -13.51 22.28
N ARG A 262 -17.44 -13.29 21.87
CA ARG A 262 -18.17 -12.06 22.21
C ARG A 262 -18.43 -11.94 23.72
N GLU A 263 -18.69 -13.04 24.41
CA GLU A 263 -18.87 -13.07 25.86
C GLU A 263 -17.54 -12.90 26.60
N GLU A 264 -16.50 -13.66 26.21
CA GLU A 264 -15.16 -13.61 26.80
C GLU A 264 -14.58 -12.20 26.77
N PHE A 265 -14.65 -11.52 25.63
CA PHE A 265 -14.10 -10.18 25.42
C PHE A 265 -15.14 -9.06 25.56
N ARG A 266 -16.37 -9.37 25.99
CA ARG A 266 -17.46 -8.40 26.20
C ARG A 266 -17.72 -7.49 24.98
N LEU A 267 -17.68 -8.07 23.78
CA LEU A 267 -17.78 -7.33 22.51
C LEU A 267 -19.20 -6.81 22.22
N GLY A 268 -20.21 -7.36 22.91
CA GLY A 268 -21.61 -7.03 22.70
C GLY A 268 -22.24 -7.71 21.48
N PRO A 269 -23.29 -7.12 20.88
CA PRO A 269 -23.94 -7.65 19.69
C PRO A 269 -23.03 -7.66 18.46
N ALA A 270 -23.25 -8.59 17.52
CA ALA A 270 -22.46 -8.73 16.31
C ALA A 270 -22.37 -7.43 15.47
N SER A 271 -23.44 -6.63 15.44
CA SER A 271 -23.46 -5.33 14.76
C SER A 271 -22.49 -4.31 15.38
N SER A 272 -22.29 -4.35 16.70
CA SER A 272 -21.29 -3.52 17.38
C SER A 272 -19.86 -3.96 17.05
N VAL A 273 -19.63 -5.28 16.97
CA VAL A 273 -18.34 -5.85 16.56
C VAL A 273 -18.01 -5.42 15.13
N GLN A 274 -18.97 -5.55 14.21
CA GLN A 274 -18.79 -5.15 12.82
C GLN A 274 -18.43 -3.66 12.69
N LYS A 275 -19.12 -2.77 13.41
CA LYS A 275 -18.78 -1.33 13.42
C LYS A 275 -17.38 -1.06 13.97
N ALA A 276 -16.97 -1.77 15.02
CA ALA A 276 -15.64 -1.64 15.59
C ALA A 276 -14.57 -2.07 14.57
N LEU A 277 -14.75 -3.23 13.92
CA LEU A 277 -13.83 -3.74 12.91
C LEU A 277 -13.75 -2.83 11.68
N GLN A 278 -14.88 -2.34 11.16
CA GLN A 278 -14.89 -1.36 10.06
C GLN A 278 -14.16 -0.07 10.43
N SER A 279 -14.29 0.39 11.67
CA SER A 279 -13.56 1.58 12.13
C SER A 279 -12.06 1.33 12.33
N LEU A 280 -11.64 0.09 12.57
CA LEU A 280 -10.22 -0.29 12.67
C LEU A 280 -9.61 -0.47 11.27
N ASP A 281 -10.39 -1.00 10.33
CA ASP A 281 -10.11 -1.08 8.90
C ASP A 281 -9.85 0.32 8.33
N SER A 282 -10.79 1.25 8.55
CA SER A 282 -10.69 2.64 8.09
C SER A 282 -9.58 3.48 8.75
N ARG A 283 -8.87 2.92 9.75
CA ARG A 283 -7.77 3.57 10.47
C ARG A 283 -6.42 2.93 10.15
N ASP A 284 -6.37 2.03 9.17
CA ASP A 284 -5.17 1.30 8.77
C ASP A 284 -4.53 0.52 9.95
N ILE A 285 -5.37 0.00 10.86
CA ILE A 285 -4.92 -0.90 11.94
C ILE A 285 -5.14 -2.36 11.56
N LEU A 286 -6.30 -2.63 10.95
CA LEU A 286 -6.64 -3.91 10.37
C LEU A 286 -6.88 -3.72 8.87
N ASP A 287 -6.83 -4.80 8.11
CA ASP A 287 -7.38 -4.87 6.76
C ASP A 287 -7.98 -6.26 6.54
N ARG A 288 -8.63 -6.49 5.39
CA ARG A 288 -9.29 -7.74 5.03
C ARG A 288 -8.55 -8.46 3.92
N TYR A 289 -8.31 -9.74 4.15
CA TYR A 289 -7.69 -10.65 3.20
C TYR A 289 -8.48 -11.97 3.17
N LYS A 290 -8.98 -12.35 1.98
CA LYS A 290 -9.79 -13.58 1.79
C LYS A 290 -10.93 -13.73 2.81
N GLY A 291 -11.63 -12.63 3.08
CA GLY A 291 -12.78 -12.58 3.99
C GLY A 291 -12.45 -12.53 5.49
N ASN A 292 -11.17 -12.54 5.88
CA ASN A 292 -10.74 -12.45 7.27
C ASN A 292 -9.99 -11.16 7.55
N TYR A 293 -10.14 -10.63 8.77
CA TYR A 293 -9.33 -9.50 9.23
C TYR A 293 -7.92 -9.96 9.60
N PHE A 294 -6.93 -9.13 9.31
CA PHE A 294 -5.56 -9.29 9.77
C PHE A 294 -5.00 -7.95 10.25
N PHE A 295 -3.95 -7.97 11.06
CA PHE A 295 -3.26 -6.75 11.49
C PHE A 295 -2.31 -6.29 10.40
N LEU A 296 -2.37 -5.00 10.05
CA LEU A 296 -1.39 -4.42 9.12
C LEU A 296 0.02 -4.41 9.70
N ASP A 297 0.15 -4.21 11.01
CA ASP A 297 1.37 -4.47 11.77
C ASP A 297 1.24 -5.79 12.56
N PRO A 298 1.92 -6.87 12.14
CA PRO A 298 1.79 -8.19 12.76
C PRO A 298 2.48 -8.28 14.14
N LEU A 299 3.26 -7.28 14.55
CA LEU A 299 3.85 -7.19 15.90
C LEU A 299 2.91 -6.51 16.90
N PHE A 300 1.93 -5.72 16.45
CA PHE A 300 0.94 -5.10 17.32
C PHE A 300 0.14 -6.12 18.18
N PRO A 301 -0.35 -7.27 17.68
CA PRO A 301 -1.00 -8.26 18.53
C PRO A 301 -0.05 -8.86 19.59
N CYS A 302 1.26 -8.93 19.35
CA CYS A 302 2.24 -9.33 20.36
C CYS A 302 2.31 -8.31 21.50
N TRP A 303 2.31 -7.01 21.17
CA TRP A 303 2.26 -5.94 22.17
C TRP A 303 0.95 -5.98 22.98
N ILE A 304 -0.20 -6.16 22.33
CA ILE A 304 -1.52 -6.26 22.99
C ILE A 304 -1.52 -7.40 24.01
N LYS A 305 -0.99 -8.57 23.64
CA LYS A 305 -0.91 -9.74 24.53
C LYS A 305 -0.03 -9.50 25.75
N LYS A 306 1.03 -8.71 25.60
CA LYS A 306 1.94 -8.35 26.71
C LYS A 306 1.30 -7.35 27.67
N LYS A 307 0.49 -6.42 27.17
CA LYS A 307 -0.22 -5.43 28.00
C LYS A 307 -1.43 -6.00 28.73
N GLY A 308 -2.06 -7.05 28.18
CA GLY A 308 -3.20 -7.73 28.78
C GLY A 308 -2.83 -8.87 29.74
N ALA A 309 -1.55 -9.24 29.81
CA ALA A 309 -0.99 -10.17 30.80
C ALA A 309 -0.58 -9.41 32.07
#